data_AF-A0ABD2CB32-F1
#
_entry.id   AF-A0ABD2CB32-F1
#
_cell.length_a   1.000
_cell.length_b   1.000
_cell.length_c   1.000
_cell.angle_alpha   90.00
_cell.angle_beta   90.00
_cell.angle_gamma   90.00
#
_symmetry.space_group_name_H-M   'P 1'
#
loop_
_entity.id
_entity.type
_entity.pdbx_description
1 polymer ?
#
loop_
_entity_poly.entity_id
_entity_poly.type
_entity_poly.pdbx_seq_one_letter_code
_entity_poly.pdbx_strand_id
1 'polypeptide(L)'
;MRQNDKFEDYMVRATRYNSVLSNCRKRLLLVKDFPNIYYEDKESFHSMLHKYFEFGRDPIVFICTDKEGSSRLLQTLFTPHIREKFDISFIR
;
A
#
# COMPACT_ATOMS: atom_id res chain seq x y z
N MET A 1 -1.78 -18.18 -10.29
CA MET A 1 -1.59 -17.10 -9.29
C MET A 1 -2.29 -15.86 -9.77
N ARG A 2 -3.17 -15.29 -8.95
CA ARG A 2 -3.89 -14.04 -9.25
C ARG A 2 -2.91 -12.86 -9.15
N GLN A 3 -3.22 -11.72 -9.77
CA GLN A 3 -2.35 -10.54 -9.72
C GLN A 3 -2.15 -10.01 -8.29
N ASN A 4 -3.16 -10.12 -7.43
CA ASN A 4 -3.07 -9.75 -6.01
C ASN A 4 -2.05 -10.59 -5.26
N ASP A 5 -2.03 -11.91 -5.47
CA ASP A 5 -1.08 -12.79 -4.81
C ASP A 5 0.37 -12.39 -5.14
N LYS A 6 0.63 -12.01 -6.40
CA LYS A 6 1.95 -11.54 -6.83
C LYS A 6 2.33 -10.21 -6.19
N PHE A 7 1.36 -9.32 -5.99
CA PHE A 7 1.58 -8.03 -5.35
C PHE A 7 1.84 -8.18 -3.86
N GLU A 8 1.04 -8.97 -3.14
CA GLU A 8 1.27 -9.27 -1.72
C GLU A 8 2.66 -9.91 -1.51
N ASP A 9 3.00 -10.91 -2.33
CA ASP A 9 4.30 -11.57 -2.31
C ASP A 9 5.46 -10.61 -2.62
N TYR A 10 5.27 -9.65 -3.53
CA TYR A 10 6.23 -8.57 -3.76
C TYR A 10 6.40 -7.69 -2.52
N MET A 11 5.31 -7.22 -1.90
CA MET A 11 5.37 -6.38 -0.69
C MET A 11 6.09 -7.08 0.47
N VAL A 12 5.80 -8.37 0.67
CA VAL A 12 6.46 -9.19 1.70
C VAL A 12 7.96 -9.27 1.41
N ARG A 13 8.37 -9.61 0.18
CA ARG A 13 9.80 -9.67 -0.17
C ARG A 13 10.50 -8.33 -0.03
N ALA A 14 9.83 -7.25 -0.44
CA ALA A 14 10.37 -5.90 -0.42
C ALA A 14 10.62 -5.35 0.99
N THR A 15 9.93 -5.89 2.01
CA THR A 15 10.06 -5.45 3.41
C THR A 15 10.80 -6.47 4.29
N ARG A 16 10.75 -7.77 3.94
CA ARG A 16 11.33 -8.85 4.74
C ARG A 16 12.86 -8.83 4.82
N TYR A 17 13.54 -8.50 3.73
CA TYR A 17 15.01 -8.59 3.67
C TYR A 17 15.65 -7.21 3.78
N ASN A 18 16.65 -7.09 4.66
CA ASN A 18 17.45 -5.87 4.81
C ASN A 18 18.44 -5.71 3.65
N SER A 19 18.74 -4.45 3.30
CA SER A 19 19.81 -4.15 2.35
C SER A 19 21.13 -4.70 2.89
N VAL A 20 21.87 -5.39 2.02
CA VAL A 20 23.21 -5.91 2.35
C VAL A 20 24.24 -4.78 2.44
N LEU A 21 23.94 -3.61 1.85
CA LEU A 21 24.90 -2.54 1.59
C LEU A 21 24.94 -1.44 2.67
N SER A 22 24.10 -1.46 3.70
CA SER A 22 24.19 -0.48 4.79
C SER A 22 23.24 -0.78 5.95
N ASN A 23 23.64 -0.32 7.15
CA ASN A 23 22.86 -0.29 8.38
C ASN A 23 21.70 0.74 8.31
N CYS A 24 20.97 0.76 7.20
CA CYS A 24 19.81 1.62 6.98
C CYS A 24 18.64 1.13 7.85
N ARG A 25 18.58 1.67 9.07
CA ARG A 25 17.53 1.37 10.04
C ARG A 25 16.17 1.97 9.70
N LYS A 26 16.12 2.91 8.74
CA LYS A 26 14.88 3.58 8.31
C LYS A 26 14.62 3.22 6.85
N ARG A 27 13.58 2.42 6.62
CA ARG A 27 13.11 2.05 5.29
C ARG A 27 11.67 2.52 5.11
N LEU A 28 11.28 2.64 3.86
CA LEU A 28 9.94 3.02 3.46
C LEU A 28 9.58 2.17 2.25
N LEU A 29 8.38 1.59 2.25
CA LEU A 29 7.83 0.94 1.07
C LEU A 29 7.08 1.97 0.23
N LEU A 30 7.48 2.13 -1.02
CA LEU A 30 6.87 3.06 -1.95
C LEU A 30 6.03 2.28 -2.98
N VAL A 31 4.73 2.56 -3.04
CA VAL A 31 3.81 1.95 -4.00
C VAL A 31 3.37 3.04 -4.97
N LYS A 32 3.78 2.90 -6.23
CA LYS A 32 3.43 3.86 -7.29
C LYS A 32 2.21 3.42 -8.10
N ASP A 33 2.11 2.12 -8.37
CA ASP A 33 1.07 1.56 -9.22
C ASP A 33 0.27 0.52 -8.45
N PHE A 34 -1.05 0.55 -8.64
CA PHE A 34 -2.00 -0.35 -7.99
C PHE A 34 -2.49 -1.41 -8.98
N PRO A 35 -2.56 -2.70 -8.59
CA PRO A 35 -3.24 -3.73 -9.38
C PRO A 35 -4.69 -3.34 -9.74
N ASN A 36 -5.08 -3.54 -11.00
CA ASN A 36 -6.42 -3.17 -11.51
C ASN A 36 -7.56 -3.86 -10.75
N ILE A 37 -7.33 -5.09 -10.30
CA ILE A 37 -8.29 -5.87 -9.53
C ILE A 37 -8.64 -5.22 -8.19
N TYR A 38 -7.79 -4.36 -7.60
CA TYR A 38 -8.16 -3.62 -6.39
C TYR A 38 -9.25 -2.57 -6.66
N TYR A 39 -9.37 -2.08 -7.89
CA TYR A 39 -10.44 -1.15 -8.26
C TYR A 39 -11.79 -1.86 -8.41
N GLU A 40 -11.78 -3.14 -8.80
CA GLU A 40 -12.98 -3.98 -8.92
C GLU A 40 -13.36 -4.61 -7.57
N ASP A 41 -12.36 -5.09 -6.81
CA ASP A 41 -12.49 -5.72 -5.51
C ASP A 41 -11.70 -4.94 -4.44
N LYS A 42 -12.38 -3.96 -3.87
CA LYS A 42 -11.84 -3.07 -2.82
C LYS A 42 -11.56 -3.82 -1.52
N GLU A 43 -12.35 -4.85 -1.21
CA GLU A 43 -12.18 -5.66 0.00
C GLU A 43 -10.85 -6.41 -0.01
N SER A 44 -10.42 -6.89 -1.19
CA SER A 44 -9.09 -7.48 -1.33
C SER A 44 -7.97 -6.48 -1.03
N PHE A 45 -8.13 -5.21 -1.40
CA PHE A 45 -7.17 -4.16 -1.05
C PHE A 45 -7.17 -3.86 0.45
N HIS A 46 -8.34 -3.77 1.08
CA HIS A 46 -8.46 -3.52 2.52
C HIS A 46 -7.94 -4.68 3.35
N SER A 47 -8.13 -5.92 2.90
CA SER A 47 -7.54 -7.10 3.52
C SER A 47 -6.00 -7.05 3.46
N MET A 48 -5.44 -6.66 2.31
CA MET A 48 -3.99 -6.48 2.16
C MET A 48 -3.46 -5.38 3.08
N LEU A 49 -4.13 -4.22 3.14
CA LEU A 49 -3.78 -3.14 4.07
C LEU A 49 -3.85 -3.60 5.52
N HIS A 50 -4.86 -4.37 5.91
CA HIS A 50 -4.99 -4.89 7.26
C HIS A 50 -3.83 -5.80 7.64
N LYS A 51 -3.52 -6.79 6.78
CA LYS A 51 -2.36 -7.67 6.97
C LYS A 51 -1.08 -6.85 7.09
N TYR A 52 -0.90 -5.85 6.23
CA TYR A 52 0.30 -5.02 6.32
C TYR A 52 0.32 -4.18 7.59
N PHE A 53 -0.80 -3.64 8.05
CA PHE A 53 -0.85 -2.90 9.31
C PHE A 53 -0.50 -3.78 10.51
N GLU A 54 -0.91 -5.04 10.52
CA GLU A 54 -0.61 -6.00 11.60
C GLU A 54 0.84 -6.50 11.58
N PHE A 55 1.40 -6.75 10.39
CA PHE A 55 2.70 -7.44 10.25
C PHE A 55 3.83 -6.56 9.70
N GLY A 56 3.50 -5.41 9.12
CA GLY A 56 4.42 -4.49 8.48
C GLY A 56 5.36 -3.85 9.49
N ARG A 57 6.64 -3.74 9.13
CA ARG A 57 7.68 -3.14 9.99
C ARG A 57 8.09 -1.74 9.54
N ASP A 58 7.89 -1.45 8.26
CA ASP A 58 8.30 -0.21 7.63
C ASP A 58 7.06 0.57 7.18
N PRO A 59 7.08 1.91 7.25
CA PRO A 59 5.99 2.74 6.74
C PRO A 59 5.74 2.47 5.24
N ILE A 60 4.49 2.59 4.80
CA ILE A 60 4.13 2.58 3.37
C ILE A 60 3.74 3.98 2.96
N VAL A 61 4.22 4.41 1.80
CA VAL A 61 3.74 5.59 1.09
C VAL A 61 3.18 5.16 -0.25
N PHE A 62 1.93 5.54 -0.49
CA PHE A 62 1.26 5.37 -1.76
C PHE A 62 1.40 6.67 -2.57
N ILE A 63 2.01 6.59 -3.76
CA ILE A 63 2.08 7.72 -4.68
C ILE A 63 0.87 7.67 -5.60
N CYS A 64 -0.03 8.64 -5.44
CA CYS A 64 -1.15 8.85 -6.35
C CYS A 64 -0.78 9.99 -7.32
N THR A 65 -0.40 9.68 -8.56
CA THR A 65 0.17 10.67 -9.51
C THR A 65 -0.84 11.46 -10.35
N ASP A 66 -2.13 11.42 -10.05
CA ASP A 66 -3.15 11.89 -11.01
C ASP A 66 -3.76 13.26 -10.67
N LYS A 67 -3.87 14.12 -11.70
CA LYS A 67 -4.41 15.50 -11.62
C LYS A 67 -5.93 15.53 -11.42
N GLU A 68 -6.63 14.43 -11.71
CA GLU A 68 -8.09 14.27 -11.58
C GLU A 68 -8.48 12.95 -10.87
N GLY A 69 -7.61 11.93 -10.94
CA GLY A 69 -7.83 10.59 -10.37
C GLY A 69 -7.49 10.40 -8.89
N SER A 70 -6.84 11.38 -8.23
CA SER A 70 -6.70 11.36 -6.76
C SER A 70 -8.08 11.29 -6.10
N SER A 71 -9.06 12.03 -6.59
CA SER A 71 -10.44 11.97 -6.06
C SER A 71 -11.04 10.56 -6.14
N ARG A 72 -10.88 9.85 -7.28
CA ARG A 72 -11.45 8.51 -7.44
C ARG A 72 -10.78 7.49 -6.55
N LEU A 73 -9.45 7.44 -6.53
CA LEU A 73 -8.69 6.53 -5.66
C LEU A 73 -8.99 6.75 -4.18
N LEU A 74 -9.13 8.01 -3.77
CA LEU A 74 -9.47 8.37 -2.39
C LEU A 74 -10.94 8.08 -2.06
N GLN A 75 -11.83 8.12 -3.04
CA GLN A 75 -13.23 7.72 -2.86
C GLN A 75 -13.45 6.21 -2.96
N THR A 76 -12.54 5.45 -3.59
CA THR A 76 -12.68 4.01 -3.77
C THR A 76 -11.83 3.21 -2.79
N LEU A 77 -10.51 3.36 -2.86
CA LEU A 77 -9.55 2.56 -2.09
C LEU A 77 -9.28 3.15 -0.71
N PHE A 78 -9.14 4.48 -0.63
CA PHE A 78 -8.81 5.20 0.61
C PHE A 78 -9.99 6.02 1.15
N THR A 79 -11.15 5.38 1.28
CA THR A 79 -12.36 6.04 1.82
C THR A 79 -12.10 6.64 3.21
N PRO A 80 -12.88 7.64 3.65
CA PRO A 80 -12.66 8.29 4.95
C PRO A 80 -12.57 7.30 6.12
N HIS A 81 -13.45 6.29 6.13
CA HIS A 81 -13.45 5.23 7.15
C HIS A 81 -12.15 4.40 7.15
N ILE A 82 -11.62 4.07 5.96
CA ILE A 82 -10.37 3.30 5.85
C ILE A 82 -9.17 4.14 6.28
N ARG A 83 -9.18 5.44 5.94
CA ARG A 83 -8.12 6.36 6.35
C ARG A 83 -8.10 6.56 7.85
N GLU A 84 -9.26 6.71 8.48
CA GLU A 84 -9.38 6.82 9.93
C GLU A 84 -8.95 5.51 10.62
N LYS A 85 -9.41 4.36 10.09
CA LYS A 85 -9.05 3.03 10.63
C LYS A 85 -7.55 2.75 10.64
N PHE A 86 -6.83 3.16 9.60
CA PHE A 86 -5.40 2.87 9.43
C PHE A 86 -4.50 4.10 9.65
N ASP A 87 -5.03 5.19 10.17
CA ASP A 87 -4.32 6.47 10.39
C ASP A 87 -3.57 6.99 9.15
N ILE A 88 -4.21 6.93 7.99
CA ILE A 88 -3.62 7.30 6.70
C ILE A 88 -3.72 8.82 6.50
N SER A 89 -2.57 9.47 6.61
CA SER A 89 -2.39 10.91 6.34
C SER A 89 -2.05 11.21 4.88
N PHE A 90 -2.44 12.40 4.41
CA PHE A 90 -2.01 12.92 3.11
C PHE A 90 -0.79 13.81 3.25
N ILE A 91 0.15 13.60 2.33
CA ILE A 91 1.32 14.46 2.15
C ILE A 91 1.09 15.24 0.85
N ARG A 92 1.13 16.57 0.91
CA ARG A 92 1.09 17.46 -0.26
C ARG A 92 2.49 17.81 -0.74
#